data_AF-A0A3B8MAZ4-F1
#
_entry.id   AF-A0A3B8MAZ4-F1
#
_cell.length_a   1.000
_cell.length_b   1.000
_cell.length_c   1.000
_cell.angle_alpha   90.00
_cell.angle_beta   90.00
_cell.angle_gamma   90.00
#
_symmetry.space_group_name_H-M   'P 1'
#
loop_
_entity.id
_entity.type
_entity.pdbx_description
1 polymer ?
#
loop_
_entity_poly.entity_id
_entity_poly.type
_entity_poly.pdbx_seq_one_letter_code
_entity_poly.pdbx_strand_id
1 'polypeptide(L)'
;MGGYLQDPTLNYHGIAKQNRWGGVVFDHPDARHKPRTDPHPIHISAVYPWYEKADERRGRPQNPLWGVNYKNVMIVQRIPDGHNKGGSYNTGAVDVRFFGRMLEKTERQGWIFASDGNAFVGVRFLDDTYVWNEAGDVAAPQSHDKDEKHRYLIHAGDIQSHSNLERFISQVLENELWVDDSRVRYTSRTEDIDLIMFTYDPGSKENFELQPRINGSELNLSPDWTYKSPYINSDFREKVVTVTVGPVRETYDFGN
;
A
#
# COMPACT_ATOMS: atom_id res chain seq x y z
N MET A 1 -1.12 -10.29 6.03
CA MET A 1 -1.04 -9.00 5.31
C MET A 1 -1.63 -9.21 3.92
N GLY A 2 -2.51 -8.31 3.48
CA GLY A 2 -3.28 -8.47 2.24
C GLY A 2 -2.82 -7.48 1.16
N GLY A 3 -2.78 -7.94 -0.09
CA GLY A 3 -2.55 -7.06 -1.24
C GLY A 3 -3.79 -6.24 -1.61
N TYR A 4 -3.58 -5.14 -2.33
CA TYR A 4 -4.66 -4.33 -2.88
C TYR A 4 -5.05 -4.85 -4.26
N LEU A 5 -5.38 -6.14 -4.32
CA LEU A 5 -5.62 -6.82 -5.58
C LEU A 5 -7.14 -6.89 -5.81
N GLN A 6 -7.58 -6.40 -6.95
CA GLN A 6 -8.93 -6.54 -7.47
C GLN A 6 -8.85 -7.22 -8.82
N ASP A 7 -9.64 -8.27 -9.03
CA ASP A 7 -9.67 -8.94 -10.33
C ASP A 7 -10.44 -8.09 -11.35
N PRO A 8 -9.81 -7.46 -12.36
CA PRO A 8 -10.50 -6.61 -13.32
C PRO A 8 -11.44 -7.38 -14.26
N THR A 9 -11.47 -8.72 -14.17
CA THR A 9 -12.42 -9.57 -14.88
C THR A 9 -13.75 -9.71 -14.15
N LEU A 10 -13.79 -9.41 -12.84
CA LEU A 10 -14.99 -9.52 -12.02
C LEU A 10 -15.72 -8.17 -11.88
N ASN A 11 -17.05 -8.22 -11.85
CA ASN A 11 -17.88 -7.04 -11.56
C ASN A 11 -18.03 -6.87 -10.05
N TYR A 12 -17.39 -5.84 -9.51
CA TYR A 12 -17.51 -5.47 -8.11
C TYR A 12 -18.53 -4.35 -7.92
N HIS A 13 -19.39 -4.50 -6.91
CA HIS A 13 -20.26 -3.43 -6.45
C HIS A 13 -19.43 -2.24 -5.94
N GLY A 14 -19.93 -1.00 -6.08
CA GLY A 14 -19.19 0.21 -5.69
C GLY A 14 -18.74 0.24 -4.22
N ILE A 15 -19.45 -0.48 -3.34
CA ILE A 15 -19.07 -0.64 -1.92
C ILE A 15 -17.74 -1.40 -1.77
N ALA A 16 -17.44 -2.36 -2.65
CA ALA A 16 -16.18 -3.10 -2.61
C ALA A 16 -14.98 -2.29 -3.16
N LYS A 17 -15.24 -1.10 -3.74
CA LYS A 17 -14.24 -0.15 -4.25
C LYS A 17 -13.82 0.90 -3.22
N GLN A 18 -14.20 0.73 -1.95
CA GLN A 18 -13.84 1.67 -0.88
C GLN A 18 -12.32 1.80 -0.71
N ASN A 19 -11.90 2.99 -0.25
CA ASN A 19 -10.49 3.30 0.01
C ASN A 19 -9.88 2.29 0.96
N ARG A 20 -8.83 1.63 0.49
CA ARG A 20 -7.98 0.76 1.28
C ARG A 20 -6.83 1.61 1.83
N TRP A 21 -6.53 1.47 3.11
CA TRP A 21 -5.35 2.10 3.70
C TRP A 21 -4.11 1.34 3.27
N GLY A 22 -3.06 2.05 2.89
CA GLY A 22 -1.70 1.53 2.73
C GLY A 22 -0.69 2.54 3.25
N GLY A 23 0.51 2.08 3.61
CA GLY A 23 1.57 2.93 4.14
C GLY A 23 2.26 2.32 5.35
N VAL A 24 2.99 3.17 6.07
CA VAL A 24 3.76 2.85 7.28
C VAL A 24 3.35 3.81 8.38
N VAL A 25 3.10 3.27 9.57
CA VAL A 25 2.91 4.05 10.79
C VAL A 25 4.11 3.80 11.70
N PHE A 26 4.64 4.88 12.26
CA PHE A 26 5.79 4.85 13.14
C PHE A 26 5.30 4.76 14.57
N ASP A 27 5.74 3.73 15.27
CA ASP A 27 5.34 3.45 16.65
C ASP A 27 6.38 3.99 17.64
N HIS A 28 6.54 5.31 17.63
CA HIS A 28 7.49 5.98 18.53
C HIS A 28 6.99 5.94 19.98
N PRO A 29 7.82 5.56 20.98
CA PRO A 29 7.41 5.53 22.39
C PRO A 29 6.85 6.85 22.91
N ASP A 30 7.41 7.98 22.46
CA ASP A 30 6.95 9.32 22.86
C ASP A 30 5.61 9.69 22.21
N ALA A 31 5.22 9.05 21.11
CA ALA A 31 3.90 9.22 20.50
C ALA A 31 2.78 8.54 21.30
N ARG A 32 3.13 7.63 22.21
CA ARG A 32 2.17 6.91 23.06
C ARG A 32 1.79 7.68 24.32
N HIS A 33 2.56 8.71 24.70
CA HIS A 33 2.32 9.49 25.90
C HIS A 33 1.60 10.79 25.54
N LYS A 34 0.41 11.00 26.11
CA LYS A 34 -0.32 12.26 26.02
C LYS A 34 0.07 13.15 27.20
N PRO A 35 0.86 14.23 27.03
CA PRO A 35 1.02 15.21 28.09
C PRO A 35 -0.35 15.83 28.36
N ARG A 36 -0.75 15.89 29.64
CA ARG A 36 -2.07 16.37 30.06
C ARG A 36 -2.32 17.86 29.72
N THR A 37 -1.28 18.57 29.30
CA THR A 37 -1.23 20.01 29.01
C THR A 37 -1.03 20.33 27.52
N ASP A 38 -0.83 19.34 26.64
CA ASP A 38 -0.65 19.60 25.21
C ASP A 38 -2.01 19.53 24.47
N PRO A 39 -2.48 20.63 23.85
CA PRO A 39 -3.70 20.62 23.05
C PRO A 39 -3.60 19.79 21.75
N HIS A 40 -2.40 19.33 21.34
CA HIS A 40 -2.17 18.54 20.11
C HIS A 40 -1.54 17.17 20.42
N PRO A 41 -2.31 16.22 20.96
CA PRO A 41 -1.81 15.04 21.68
C PRO A 41 -1.30 13.87 20.81
N ILE A 42 -1.03 14.09 19.52
CA ILE A 42 -0.73 13.01 18.58
C ILE A 42 0.63 13.28 17.92
N HIS A 43 1.68 12.64 18.42
CA HIS A 43 2.99 12.58 17.76
C HIS A 43 3.11 11.37 16.83
N ILE A 44 1.99 10.89 16.28
CA ILE A 44 2.03 9.79 15.30
C ILE A 44 2.71 10.33 14.04
N SER A 45 3.76 9.62 13.64
CA SER A 45 4.39 9.77 12.35
C SER A 45 3.89 8.67 11.40
N ALA A 46 3.67 9.02 10.14
CA ALA A 46 3.21 8.07 9.13
C ALA A 46 3.65 8.50 7.73
N VAL A 47 3.95 7.51 6.89
CA VAL A 47 4.19 7.72 5.46
C VAL A 47 3.21 6.88 4.68
N TYR A 48 2.35 7.53 3.89
CA TYR A 48 1.22 6.87 3.25
C TYR A 48 0.77 7.57 1.96
N PRO A 49 0.08 6.85 1.06
CA PRO A 49 -0.52 7.44 -0.13
C PRO A 49 -1.53 8.53 0.22
N TRP A 50 -1.38 9.68 -0.40
CA TRP A 50 -2.29 10.81 -0.29
C TRP A 50 -3.08 10.97 -1.58
N TYR A 51 -4.40 11.02 -1.47
CA TYR A 51 -5.28 11.07 -2.63
C TYR A 51 -5.88 12.45 -2.76
N GLU A 52 -5.62 13.10 -3.89
CA GLU A 52 -6.40 14.26 -4.28
C GLU A 52 -7.78 13.82 -4.77
N LYS A 53 -8.80 14.62 -4.49
CA LYS A 53 -10.11 14.46 -5.15
C LYS A 53 -10.03 15.11 -6.53
N ALA A 54 -10.39 14.37 -7.58
CA ALA A 54 -10.44 14.92 -8.93
C ALA A 54 -11.56 15.98 -9.10
N ASP A 55 -12.68 15.83 -8.36
CA ASP A 55 -13.82 16.75 -8.37
C ASP A 55 -14.42 16.84 -6.96
N GLU A 56 -14.44 18.05 -6.40
CA GLU A 56 -14.98 18.32 -5.05
C GLU A 56 -16.48 18.05 -4.93
N ARG A 57 -17.22 18.11 -6.05
CA ARG A 57 -18.68 17.91 -6.07
C ARG A 57 -19.06 16.43 -6.13
N ARG A 58 -18.09 15.54 -6.41
CA ARG A 58 -18.29 14.08 -6.48
C ARG A 58 -18.01 13.40 -5.14
N GLY A 59 -18.36 12.10 -5.09
CA GLY A 59 -18.13 11.24 -3.92
C GLY A 59 -16.65 11.09 -3.54
N ARG A 60 -16.33 10.31 -2.51
CA ARG A 60 -14.92 10.06 -2.14
C ARG A 60 -14.18 9.32 -3.27
N PRO A 61 -12.84 9.45 -3.37
CA PRO A 61 -12.04 8.57 -4.22
C PRO A 61 -12.38 7.10 -3.95
N GLN A 62 -12.40 6.29 -5.00
CA GLN A 62 -12.68 4.85 -4.93
C GLN A 62 -11.71 4.10 -5.84
N ASN A 63 -11.28 2.93 -5.39
CA ASN A 63 -10.30 2.08 -6.05
C ASN A 63 -9.04 2.83 -6.56
N PRO A 64 -8.38 3.65 -5.71
CA PRO A 64 -7.29 4.50 -6.17
C PRO A 64 -5.99 3.73 -6.46
N LEU A 65 -5.80 2.57 -5.83
CA LEU A 65 -4.52 1.87 -5.76
C LEU A 65 -4.62 0.41 -6.16
N TRP A 66 -3.59 -0.03 -6.86
CA TRP A 66 -3.21 -1.41 -7.07
C TRP A 66 -1.86 -1.64 -6.39
N GLY A 67 -1.65 -2.75 -5.69
CA GLY A 67 -0.37 -2.95 -5.04
C GLY A 67 -0.24 -4.25 -4.29
N VAL A 68 1.02 -4.57 -4.00
CA VAL A 68 1.42 -5.76 -3.24
C VAL A 68 2.36 -5.33 -2.12
N ASN A 69 2.23 -5.99 -0.98
CA ASN A 69 3.16 -5.84 0.13
C ASN A 69 3.67 -7.20 0.58
N TYR A 70 4.95 -7.25 0.91
CA TYR A 70 5.60 -8.44 1.45
C TYR A 70 6.66 -8.01 2.46
N LYS A 71 6.60 -8.60 3.66
CA LYS A 71 7.39 -8.17 4.83
C LYS A 71 7.29 -6.65 5.01
N ASN A 72 8.40 -5.94 4.89
CA ASN A 72 8.57 -4.51 5.07
C ASN A 72 8.59 -3.71 3.75
N VAL A 73 8.30 -4.35 2.60
CA VAL A 73 8.26 -3.69 1.28
C VAL A 73 6.83 -3.63 0.75
N MET A 74 6.46 -2.50 0.18
CA MET A 74 5.20 -2.27 -0.53
C MET A 74 5.50 -1.65 -1.89
N ILE A 75 4.94 -2.22 -2.95
CA ILE A 75 4.92 -1.60 -4.28
C ILE A 75 3.47 -1.25 -4.57
N VAL A 76 3.25 -0.01 -4.99
CA VAL A 76 1.93 0.51 -5.26
C VAL A 76 1.92 1.21 -6.61
N GLN A 77 0.78 1.11 -7.27
CA GLN A 77 0.44 1.80 -8.49
C GLN A 77 -0.88 2.56 -8.31
N ARG A 78 -0.93 3.80 -8.80
CA ARG A 78 -2.16 4.52 -9.07
C ARG A 78 -2.96 3.83 -10.18
N ILE A 79 -4.22 3.52 -9.92
CA ILE A 79 -5.14 3.02 -10.95
C ILE A 79 -5.65 4.20 -11.80
N PRO A 80 -5.45 4.20 -13.13
CA PRO A 80 -6.00 5.22 -14.02
C PRO A 80 -7.52 5.34 -13.93
N ASP A 81 -8.06 6.53 -14.25
CA ASP A 81 -9.50 6.70 -14.34
C ASP A 81 -10.03 5.79 -15.45
N GLY A 82 -11.14 5.11 -15.16
CA GLY A 82 -11.68 4.11 -16.05
C GLY A 82 -13.16 4.02 -15.82
N HIS A 83 -13.87 5.04 -16.29
CA HIS A 83 -15.28 5.34 -16.02
C HIS A 83 -16.27 4.16 -16.10
N ASN A 84 -15.94 2.99 -16.63
CA ASN A 84 -16.73 1.75 -16.51
C ASN A 84 -15.92 0.42 -16.60
N LYS A 85 -14.58 0.43 -16.48
CA LYS A 85 -13.72 -0.75 -16.79
C LYS A 85 -12.87 -1.27 -15.62
N GLY A 86 -13.25 -0.97 -14.39
CA GLY A 86 -12.43 -1.30 -13.20
C GLY A 86 -11.32 -0.29 -12.93
N GLY A 87 -11.38 0.91 -13.52
CA GLY A 87 -10.50 2.02 -13.16
C GLY A 87 -10.87 2.66 -11.81
N SER A 88 -10.12 3.69 -11.44
CA SER A 88 -10.41 4.48 -10.25
C SER A 88 -11.62 5.38 -10.51
N TYR A 89 -12.24 5.87 -9.43
CA TYR A 89 -13.32 6.85 -9.51
C TYR A 89 -12.99 8.04 -8.60
N ASN A 90 -13.19 9.25 -9.11
CA ASN A 90 -12.91 10.52 -8.44
C ASN A 90 -11.54 10.59 -7.74
N THR A 91 -10.54 9.94 -8.33
CA THR A 91 -9.16 9.90 -7.81
C THR A 91 -8.31 10.80 -8.69
N GLY A 92 -7.80 11.89 -8.12
CA GLY A 92 -6.85 12.78 -8.78
C GLY A 92 -5.45 12.16 -8.83
N ALA A 93 -4.44 12.98 -8.59
CA ALA A 93 -3.10 12.48 -8.36
C ALA A 93 -3.03 11.60 -7.09
N VAL A 94 -2.09 10.67 -7.11
CA VAL A 94 -1.74 9.84 -5.94
C VAL A 94 -0.33 10.23 -5.55
N ASP A 95 -0.25 10.96 -4.46
CA ASP A 95 0.99 11.49 -3.89
C ASP A 95 1.41 10.63 -2.69
N VAL A 96 2.53 10.97 -2.07
CA VAL A 96 2.98 10.35 -0.82
C VAL A 96 3.12 11.42 0.25
N ARG A 97 2.34 11.27 1.33
CA ARG A 97 2.41 12.16 2.49
C ARG A 97 3.38 11.63 3.53
N PHE A 98 4.22 12.53 4.03
CA PHE A 98 5.14 12.35 5.15
C PHE A 98 4.60 13.13 6.35
N PHE A 99 3.71 12.49 7.09
CA PHE A 99 3.01 13.09 8.22
C PHE A 99 3.78 12.88 9.53
N GLY A 100 3.83 13.91 10.37
CA GLY A 100 4.38 13.83 11.72
C GLY A 100 5.59 14.72 11.91
N ARG A 101 5.62 15.44 13.02
CA ARG A 101 6.66 16.44 13.32
C ARG A 101 8.02 15.84 13.65
N MET A 102 8.07 14.56 14.00
CA MET A 102 9.29 13.85 14.32
C MET A 102 9.95 13.21 13.09
N LEU A 103 9.31 13.28 11.91
CA LEU A 103 9.91 12.76 10.68
C LEU A 103 10.97 13.71 10.14
N GLU A 104 12.21 13.33 10.33
CA GLU A 104 13.34 13.91 9.63
C GLU A 104 13.46 13.24 8.27
N LYS A 105 13.57 14.05 7.21
CA LYS A 105 13.66 13.58 5.82
C LYS A 105 15.06 13.74 5.28
N THR A 106 15.53 12.79 4.50
CA THR A 106 16.83 12.82 3.81
C THR A 106 16.67 12.26 2.40
N GLU A 107 17.16 12.96 1.39
CA GLU A 107 17.05 12.54 0.00
C GLU A 107 18.40 12.05 -0.53
N ARG A 108 18.41 10.87 -1.17
CA ARG A 108 19.63 10.26 -1.74
C ARG A 108 19.29 9.47 -2.99
N GLN A 109 19.98 9.75 -4.09
CA GLN A 109 19.82 9.03 -5.37
C GLN A 109 18.34 8.92 -5.81
N GLY A 110 17.55 9.97 -5.53
CA GLY A 110 16.11 10.11 -5.78
C GLY A 110 15.20 9.21 -4.92
N TRP A 111 15.72 8.61 -3.85
CA TRP A 111 14.90 8.09 -2.77
C TRP A 111 14.66 9.19 -1.74
N ILE A 112 13.45 9.21 -1.18
CA ILE A 112 13.11 10.00 -0.02
C ILE A 112 13.14 9.08 1.18
N PHE A 113 14.12 9.26 2.06
CA PHE A 113 14.19 8.58 3.33
C PHE A 113 13.56 9.43 4.42
N ALA A 114 12.87 8.80 5.36
CA ALA A 114 12.38 9.45 6.56
C ALA A 114 12.59 8.59 7.79
N SER A 115 12.80 9.23 8.94
CA SER A 115 13.10 8.59 10.22
C SER A 115 12.49 9.37 11.37
N ASP A 116 12.04 8.67 12.41
CA ASP A 116 11.75 9.25 13.72
C ASP A 116 12.85 8.95 14.76
N GLY A 117 13.96 8.36 14.31
CA GLY A 117 15.08 7.90 15.14
C GLY A 117 15.02 6.41 15.49
N ASN A 118 13.82 5.80 15.57
CA ASN A 118 13.63 4.39 15.94
C ASN A 118 13.19 3.52 14.76
N ALA A 119 12.47 4.09 13.81
CA ALA A 119 12.04 3.43 12.58
C ALA A 119 12.40 4.29 11.36
N PHE A 120 12.52 3.61 10.22
CA PHE A 120 12.98 4.18 8.97
C PHE A 120 12.01 3.82 7.84
N VAL A 121 11.91 4.69 6.85
CA VAL A 121 11.24 4.38 5.60
C VAL A 121 11.99 5.01 4.43
N GLY A 122 12.09 4.28 3.33
CA GLY A 122 12.53 4.78 2.04
C GLY A 122 11.37 4.74 1.06
N VAL A 123 11.13 5.85 0.36
CA VAL A 123 10.13 5.97 -0.69
C VAL A 123 10.82 6.28 -2.01
N ARG A 124 10.43 5.57 -3.07
CA ARG A 124 10.92 5.81 -4.43
C ARG A 124 9.76 5.94 -5.40
N PHE A 125 9.71 7.05 -6.13
CA PHE A 125 8.89 7.19 -7.33
C PHE A 125 9.58 6.45 -8.48
N LEU A 126 8.82 5.62 -9.20
CA LEU A 126 9.37 4.64 -10.14
C LEU A 126 9.27 5.11 -11.60
N ASP A 127 8.26 5.93 -11.92
CA ASP A 127 7.95 6.35 -13.29
C ASP A 127 8.38 7.78 -13.61
N ASP A 128 8.60 8.59 -12.58
CA ASP A 128 8.95 10.00 -12.71
C ASP A 128 9.78 10.44 -11.49
N THR A 129 10.35 11.64 -11.55
CA THR A 129 10.82 12.35 -10.35
C THR A 129 9.62 12.88 -9.56
N TYR A 130 9.91 13.47 -8.39
CA TYR A 130 8.90 14.08 -7.53
C TYR A 130 9.14 15.57 -7.33
N VAL A 131 8.07 16.24 -6.92
CA VAL A 131 8.07 17.61 -6.41
C VAL A 131 7.44 17.64 -5.03
N TRP A 132 7.99 18.47 -4.14
CA TRP A 132 7.39 18.72 -2.83
C TRP A 132 6.33 19.82 -2.94
N ASN A 133 5.27 19.69 -2.16
CA ASN A 133 4.37 20.81 -1.89
C ASN A 133 5.07 21.90 -1.05
N GLU A 134 4.45 23.07 -0.94
CA GLU A 134 5.01 24.22 -0.19
C GLU A 134 5.31 23.88 1.29
N ALA A 135 4.51 23.00 1.90
CA ALA A 135 4.68 22.58 3.28
C ALA A 135 5.82 21.54 3.47
N GLY A 136 6.34 20.95 2.39
CA GLY A 136 7.36 19.90 2.45
C GLY A 136 6.89 18.62 3.14
N ASP A 137 5.58 18.33 3.12
CA ASP A 137 4.96 17.18 3.78
C ASP A 137 4.24 16.24 2.80
N VAL A 138 4.15 16.61 1.53
CA VAL A 138 3.62 15.77 0.44
C VAL A 138 4.58 15.83 -0.74
N ALA A 139 5.05 14.66 -1.17
CA ALA A 139 5.80 14.48 -2.42
C ALA A 139 4.86 13.93 -3.48
N ALA A 140 4.84 14.55 -4.65
CA ALA A 140 3.95 14.23 -5.75
C ALA A 140 4.76 13.91 -7.02
N PRO A 141 4.29 13.03 -7.92
CA PRO A 141 4.96 12.82 -9.20
C PRO A 141 4.98 14.13 -10.00
N GLN A 142 6.07 14.41 -10.72
CA GLN A 142 6.24 15.70 -11.40
C GLN A 142 5.19 15.95 -12.50
N SER A 143 4.80 14.93 -13.27
CA SER A 143 3.73 15.08 -14.28
C SER A 143 2.36 15.41 -13.65
N HIS A 144 2.13 14.95 -12.41
CA HIS A 144 0.88 15.10 -11.65
C HIS A 144 -0.38 14.67 -12.43
N ASP A 145 -0.22 13.78 -13.42
CA ASP A 145 -1.31 13.42 -14.33
C ASP A 145 -2.20 12.30 -13.76
N LYS A 146 -3.49 12.61 -13.60
CA LYS A 146 -4.52 11.64 -13.17
C LYS A 146 -4.87 10.60 -14.24
N ASP A 147 -4.29 10.63 -15.42
CA ASP A 147 -4.50 9.59 -16.43
C ASP A 147 -3.26 8.69 -16.55
N GLU A 148 -2.14 9.06 -15.92
CA GLU A 148 -0.91 8.28 -15.86
C GLU A 148 -0.90 7.22 -14.74
N LYS A 149 -0.13 6.16 -15.00
CA LYS A 149 0.13 5.06 -14.07
C LYS A 149 1.35 5.41 -13.24
N HIS A 150 1.15 6.09 -12.12
CA HIS A 150 2.25 6.38 -11.20
C HIS A 150 2.47 5.25 -10.22
N ARG A 151 3.70 4.76 -10.14
CA ARG A 151 4.13 3.71 -9.23
C ARG A 151 5.17 4.24 -8.26
N TYR A 152 5.06 3.77 -7.03
CA TYR A 152 6.04 4.03 -5.99
C TYR A 152 6.29 2.79 -5.15
N LEU A 153 7.49 2.74 -4.60
CA LEU A 153 7.94 1.70 -3.68
C LEU A 153 8.16 2.32 -2.31
N ILE A 154 7.68 1.64 -1.27
CA ILE A 154 7.91 1.95 0.14
C ILE A 154 8.67 0.78 0.76
N HIS A 155 9.84 1.03 1.33
CA HIS A 155 10.63 0.07 2.10
C HIS A 155 10.70 0.58 3.53
N ALA A 156 10.20 -0.17 4.51
CA ALA A 156 10.25 0.17 5.92
C ALA A 156 11.40 -0.57 6.63
N GLY A 157 11.95 0.00 7.69
CA GLY A 157 12.97 -0.64 8.52
C GLY A 157 12.87 -0.16 9.95
N ASP A 158 13.60 -0.79 10.84
CA ASP A 158 13.71 -0.37 12.23
C ASP A 158 15.16 -0.37 12.74
N ILE A 159 15.35 0.27 13.89
CA ILE A 159 16.65 0.39 14.54
C ILE A 159 17.22 -0.97 14.97
N GLN A 160 16.38 -1.98 15.23
CA GLN A 160 16.86 -3.32 15.61
C GLN A 160 17.49 -4.05 14.42
N SER A 161 16.91 -3.88 13.23
CA SER A 161 17.32 -4.55 12.00
C SER A 161 18.48 -3.81 11.32
N HIS A 162 18.51 -2.48 11.38
CA HIS A 162 19.48 -1.66 10.65
C HIS A 162 20.43 -0.85 11.53
N SER A 163 20.29 -0.87 12.86
CA SER A 163 21.11 -0.10 13.82
C SER A 163 21.00 1.43 13.77
N ASN A 164 20.89 2.04 12.59
CA ASN A 164 20.68 3.48 12.38
C ASN A 164 20.21 3.78 10.95
N LEU A 165 19.82 5.03 10.70
CA LEU A 165 19.32 5.49 9.41
C LEU A 165 20.34 5.33 8.26
N GLU A 166 21.61 5.69 8.46
CA GLU A 166 22.61 5.61 7.38
C GLU A 166 22.83 4.17 6.91
N ARG A 167 22.86 3.21 7.84
CA ARG A 167 22.96 1.78 7.48
C ARG A 167 21.71 1.29 6.75
N PHE A 168 20.51 1.74 7.16
CA PHE A 168 19.28 1.48 6.41
C PHE A 168 19.35 2.05 4.99
N ILE A 169 19.77 3.32 4.83
CA ILE A 169 19.95 3.96 3.52
C ILE A 169 20.92 3.14 2.66
N SER A 170 22.09 2.79 3.17
CA SER A 170 23.08 2.00 2.41
C SER A 170 22.49 0.68 1.93
N GLN A 171 21.79 -0.05 2.79
CA GLN A 171 21.19 -1.34 2.43
C GLN A 171 20.05 -1.19 1.42
N VAL A 172 19.21 -0.17 1.54
CA VAL A 172 18.15 0.10 0.56
C VAL A 172 18.74 0.43 -0.82
N LEU A 173 19.84 1.19 -0.86
CA LEU A 173 20.50 1.56 -2.11
C LEU A 173 21.30 0.41 -2.75
N GLU A 174 21.67 -0.62 -1.98
CA GLU A 174 22.31 -1.84 -2.49
C GLU A 174 21.29 -2.84 -3.08
N ASN A 175 20.00 -2.70 -2.77
CA ASN A 175 18.96 -3.59 -3.27
C ASN A 175 18.74 -3.40 -4.78
N GLU A 176 18.43 -4.50 -5.46
CA GLU A 176 18.21 -4.50 -6.91
C GLU A 176 16.77 -4.05 -7.21
N LEU A 177 16.62 -2.99 -7.99
CA LEU A 177 15.33 -2.46 -8.44
C LEU A 177 15.31 -2.42 -9.98
N TRP A 178 14.34 -3.12 -10.56
CA TRP A 178 14.10 -3.11 -12.00
C TRP A 178 12.67 -2.66 -12.29
N VAL A 179 12.53 -1.69 -13.18
CA VAL A 179 11.26 -1.05 -13.53
C VAL A 179 11.15 -1.01 -15.06
N ASP A 180 10.04 -1.50 -15.59
CA ASP A 180 9.63 -1.28 -16.97
C ASP A 180 8.13 -0.97 -17.02
N ASP A 181 7.54 -0.77 -18.19
CA ASP A 181 6.11 -0.43 -18.30
C ASP A 181 5.18 -1.54 -17.78
N SER A 182 5.63 -2.79 -17.81
CA SER A 182 4.82 -3.99 -17.53
C SER A 182 4.90 -4.46 -16.08
N ARG A 183 6.00 -4.18 -15.37
CA ARG A 183 6.23 -4.67 -14.01
C ARG A 183 7.30 -3.89 -13.26
N VAL A 184 7.31 -4.10 -11.96
CA VAL A 184 8.35 -3.69 -11.03
C VAL A 184 8.88 -4.95 -10.34
N ARG A 185 10.21 -5.12 -10.33
CA ARG A 185 10.88 -6.16 -9.54
C ARG A 185 11.80 -5.52 -8.52
N TYR A 186 11.65 -5.91 -7.26
CA TYR A 186 12.49 -5.47 -6.17
C TYR A 186 13.08 -6.66 -5.44
N THR A 187 14.41 -6.69 -5.31
CA THR A 187 15.13 -7.76 -4.61
C THR A 187 15.94 -7.18 -3.47
N SER A 188 15.73 -7.69 -2.26
CA SER A 188 16.59 -7.42 -1.10
C SER A 188 17.21 -8.72 -0.60
N ARG A 189 18.55 -8.80 -0.67
CA ARG A 189 19.29 -9.97 -0.21
C ARG A 189 19.34 -10.05 1.32
N THR A 190 19.43 -8.90 1.99
CA THR A 190 19.47 -8.81 3.45
C THR A 190 18.15 -9.20 4.09
N GLU A 191 17.03 -8.83 3.46
CA GLU A 191 15.68 -9.10 3.97
C GLU A 191 15.06 -10.39 3.40
N ASP A 192 15.76 -11.10 2.51
CA ASP A 192 15.26 -12.27 1.77
C ASP A 192 13.91 -11.98 1.07
N ILE A 193 13.95 -11.03 0.14
CA ILE A 193 12.80 -10.55 -0.64
C ILE A 193 13.15 -10.62 -2.13
N ASP A 194 12.30 -11.28 -2.91
CA ASP A 194 12.18 -11.10 -4.37
C ASP A 194 10.70 -10.87 -4.69
N LEU A 195 10.35 -9.61 -4.96
CA LEU A 195 8.97 -9.17 -5.16
C LEU A 195 8.78 -8.65 -6.57
N ILE A 196 7.83 -9.23 -7.30
CA ILE A 196 7.42 -8.79 -8.64
C ILE A 196 5.96 -8.35 -8.59
N MET A 197 5.70 -7.10 -8.95
CA MET A 197 4.36 -6.57 -9.17
C MET A 197 4.17 -6.25 -10.66
N PHE A 198 3.12 -6.79 -11.26
CA PHE A 198 2.72 -6.42 -12.62
C PHE A 198 1.84 -5.17 -12.61
N THR A 199 2.03 -4.35 -13.65
CA THR A 199 1.34 -3.07 -13.82
C THR A 199 -0.16 -3.31 -14.03
N TYR A 200 -1.02 -2.56 -13.33
CA TYR A 200 -2.46 -2.51 -13.55
C TYR A 200 -2.83 -1.76 -14.85
N ASP A 201 -3.56 -2.42 -15.74
CA ASP A 201 -3.98 -1.90 -17.05
C ASP A 201 -5.32 -2.52 -17.45
N PRO A 202 -6.44 -1.85 -17.11
CA PRO A 202 -7.76 -2.35 -17.45
C PRO A 202 -8.10 -2.23 -18.95
N GLY A 203 -7.29 -1.48 -19.73
CA GLY A 203 -7.44 -1.33 -21.18
C GLY A 203 -6.85 -2.50 -21.96
N SER A 204 -5.87 -3.19 -21.38
CA SER A 204 -5.10 -4.28 -22.00
C SER A 204 -5.29 -5.61 -21.26
N LYS A 205 -6.55 -6.00 -21.00
CA LYS A 205 -6.91 -7.14 -20.13
C LYS A 205 -6.26 -8.48 -20.52
N GLU A 206 -5.97 -8.68 -21.80
CA GLU A 206 -5.37 -9.94 -22.30
C GLU A 206 -3.87 -10.04 -22.02
N ASN A 207 -3.21 -8.93 -21.66
CA ASN A 207 -1.78 -8.88 -21.33
C ASN A 207 -1.55 -8.87 -19.81
N PHE A 208 -2.56 -9.23 -19.02
CA PHE A 208 -2.59 -8.98 -17.59
C PHE A 208 -2.15 -10.20 -16.76
N GLU A 209 -0.94 -10.19 -16.20
CA GLU A 209 -0.59 -11.09 -15.09
C GLU A 209 -1.12 -10.50 -13.77
N LEU A 210 -2.25 -11.03 -13.30
CA LEU A 210 -2.92 -10.55 -12.08
C LEU A 210 -2.14 -10.81 -10.80
N GLN A 211 -1.26 -11.80 -10.82
CA GLN A 211 -0.70 -12.40 -9.63
C GLN A 211 0.72 -11.89 -9.44
N PRO A 212 0.98 -11.07 -8.41
CA PRO A 212 2.34 -10.76 -8.01
C PRO A 212 3.11 -12.06 -7.74
N ARG A 213 4.43 -12.02 -7.96
CA ARG A 213 5.31 -13.12 -7.58
C ARG A 213 6.11 -12.72 -6.35
N ILE A 214 6.18 -13.61 -5.38
CA ILE A 214 6.94 -13.45 -4.14
C ILE A 214 7.86 -14.66 -4.03
N ASN A 215 9.17 -14.41 -3.97
CA ASN A 215 10.21 -15.43 -3.85
C ASN A 215 10.02 -16.58 -4.86
N GLY A 216 9.80 -16.20 -6.12
CA GLY A 216 9.60 -17.12 -7.25
C GLY A 216 8.20 -17.78 -7.34
N SER A 217 7.33 -17.59 -6.35
CA SER A 217 6.00 -18.20 -6.30
C SER A 217 4.90 -17.19 -6.62
N GLU A 218 3.87 -17.59 -7.35
CA GLU A 218 2.68 -16.77 -7.57
C GLU A 218 1.90 -16.59 -6.28
N LEU A 219 1.46 -15.37 -5.99
CA LEU A 219 0.69 -15.08 -4.80
C LEU A 219 -0.71 -15.69 -4.94
N ASN A 220 -1.04 -16.63 -4.05
CA ASN A 220 -2.37 -17.21 -4.00
C ASN A 220 -3.40 -16.14 -3.55
N LEU A 221 -4.25 -15.70 -4.48
CA LEU A 221 -5.34 -14.76 -4.22
C LEU A 221 -6.64 -15.44 -3.75
N SER A 222 -6.61 -16.78 -3.64
CA SER A 222 -7.69 -17.61 -3.10
C SER A 222 -7.26 -18.13 -1.73
N PRO A 223 -7.50 -17.39 -0.64
CA PRO A 223 -7.16 -17.89 0.70
C PRO A 223 -7.91 -19.20 0.97
N ASP A 224 -7.49 -19.99 1.95
CA ASP A 224 -8.23 -21.22 2.28
C ASP A 224 -9.58 -20.92 2.94
N TRP A 225 -9.72 -19.77 3.61
CA TRP A 225 -10.87 -19.40 4.45
C TRP A 225 -11.45 -18.04 4.06
N THR A 226 -12.77 -17.93 3.98
CA THR A 226 -13.49 -16.65 3.96
C THR A 226 -13.51 -16.05 5.37
N TYR A 227 -13.84 -16.88 6.37
CA TYR A 227 -13.85 -16.51 7.78
C TYR A 227 -13.06 -17.56 8.57
N LYS A 228 -12.16 -17.10 9.43
CA LYS A 228 -11.45 -17.97 10.37
C LYS A 228 -11.27 -17.24 11.70
N SER A 229 -12.15 -17.55 12.65
CA SER A 229 -12.14 -16.95 13.97
C SER A 229 -12.71 -17.93 15.01
N PRO A 230 -12.52 -17.67 16.31
CA PRO A 230 -13.13 -18.50 17.35
C PRO A 230 -14.66 -18.61 17.25
N TYR A 231 -15.32 -17.65 16.59
CA TYR A 231 -16.78 -17.56 16.57
C TYR A 231 -17.40 -17.79 15.19
N ILE A 232 -16.70 -17.52 14.09
CA ILE A 232 -17.21 -17.58 12.72
C ILE A 232 -16.16 -18.25 11.84
N ASN A 233 -16.57 -19.31 11.13
CA ASN A 233 -15.70 -20.09 10.24
C ASN A 233 -16.42 -20.42 8.93
N SER A 234 -15.70 -20.28 7.82
CA SER A 234 -16.15 -20.67 6.47
C SER A 234 -14.94 -20.77 5.56
N ASP A 235 -14.89 -21.81 4.74
CA ASP A 235 -13.87 -21.95 3.71
C ASP A 235 -14.06 -20.88 2.62
N PHE A 236 -13.02 -20.63 1.83
CA PHE A 236 -13.10 -19.65 0.78
C PHE A 236 -14.07 -20.06 -0.33
N ARG A 237 -14.94 -19.13 -0.75
CA ARG A 237 -16.03 -19.33 -1.73
C ARG A 237 -17.13 -20.31 -1.32
N GLU A 238 -17.05 -20.87 -0.12
CA GLU A 238 -18.14 -21.66 0.42
C GLU A 238 -19.31 -20.76 0.83
N LYS A 239 -20.52 -21.29 0.62
CA LYS A 239 -21.77 -20.60 0.98
C LYS A 239 -22.23 -20.91 2.40
N VAL A 240 -21.56 -21.86 3.04
CA VAL A 240 -21.87 -22.33 4.38
C VAL A 240 -20.96 -21.63 5.38
N VAL A 241 -21.57 -21.01 6.39
CA VAL A 241 -20.89 -20.33 7.49
C VAL A 241 -21.29 -20.97 8.80
N THR A 242 -20.30 -21.42 9.57
CA THR A 242 -20.51 -21.90 10.94
C THR A 242 -20.29 -20.76 11.93
N VAL A 243 -21.25 -20.54 12.81
CA VAL A 243 -21.13 -19.64 13.97
C VAL A 243 -21.11 -20.45 15.26
N THR A 244 -20.21 -20.14 16.18
CA THR A 244 -20.11 -20.80 17.49
C THR A 244 -19.94 -19.74 18.58
N VAL A 245 -20.80 -19.76 19.60
CA VAL A 245 -20.71 -18.85 20.76
C VAL A 245 -20.99 -19.67 22.02
N GLY A 246 -19.94 -19.94 22.80
CA GLY A 246 -20.03 -20.83 23.96
C GLY A 246 -20.51 -22.23 23.55
N PRO A 247 -21.58 -22.78 24.15
CA PRO A 247 -22.12 -24.09 23.78
C PRO A 247 -22.98 -24.06 22.51
N VAL A 248 -23.34 -22.88 22.00
CA VAL A 248 -24.23 -22.75 20.84
C VAL A 248 -23.40 -22.82 19.56
N ARG A 249 -23.79 -23.70 18.65
CA ARG A 249 -23.22 -23.82 17.30
C ARG A 249 -24.36 -23.82 16.29
N GLU A 250 -24.30 -22.91 15.33
CA GLU A 250 -25.26 -22.81 14.23
C GLU A 250 -24.54 -22.81 12.89
N THR A 251 -25.23 -23.31 11.87
CA THR A 251 -24.73 -23.35 10.49
C THR A 251 -25.73 -22.62 9.61
N TYR A 252 -25.26 -21.58 8.91
CA TYR A 252 -26.04 -20.80 7.97
C TYR A 252 -25.60 -21.15 6.55
N ASP A 253 -26.54 -21.49 5.69
CA ASP A 253 -26.31 -21.76 4.27
C ASP A 253 -26.93 -20.64 3.44
N PHE A 254 -26.08 -19.87 2.77
CA PHE A 254 -26.47 -18.74 1.92
C PHE A 254 -26.62 -19.14 0.43
N GLY A 255 -26.69 -20.45 0.15
CA GLY A 255 -26.82 -20.99 -1.21
C GLY A 255 -28.23 -21.20 -1.73
N ASN A 256 -29.25 -21.01 -0.88
CA ASN A 256 -30.67 -21.21 -1.20
C ASN A 256 -31.43 -19.89 -1.35
#